data_AF-A0A7S9WGM5-F1
#
_entry.id   AF-A0A7S9WGM5-F1
#
_cell.length_a   1.000
_cell.length_b   1.000
_cell.length_c   1.000
_cell.angle_alpha   90.00
_cell.angle_beta   90.00
_cell.angle_gamma   90.00
#
_symmetry.space_group_name_H-M   'P 1'
#
loop_
_entity.id
_entity.type
_entity.pdbx_description
1 polymer ?
#
loop_
_entity_poly.entity_id
_entity_poly.type
_entity_poly.pdbx_seq_one_letter_code
_entity_poly.pdbx_strand_id
1 'polypeptide(L)'
;MAVLGVVVSSILAGAATAPFAAMHFNRLTTYGLVANLIAMPIMGILVMPLGVVAGLLAPFGLANLALYPMEQGLTLILSVAHEVAAWPRAVRMVVSPAPLVMPVFAAGFVGGLIWNGPMRAAFLLPMGVALWISGQSPRPDILIAPSARLVGVMDAAGLRVPSHARGERFVVDLWLENDGDRATQPEAAARPLWQAEGAGQAATVKGYRVWHGRGEAALADALSACGAADVVILAARLNPSDSPGPCLFFDARDMARAGAVALHLPQGGIGPIAIETSRASQGARLWSGRSR
;
A
#
# COMPACT_ATOMS: atom_id res chain seq x y z
N MET A 1 -22.48 34.41 -5.36
CA MET A 1 -23.11 33.16 -5.82
C MET A 1 -22.12 32.22 -6.53
N ALA A 2 -21.41 32.66 -7.58
CA ALA A 2 -20.49 31.78 -8.34
C ALA A 2 -19.35 31.17 -7.50
N VAL A 3 -18.65 31.98 -6.68
CA VAL A 3 -17.56 31.50 -5.80
C VAL A 3 -18.07 30.48 -4.76
N LEU A 4 -19.23 30.73 -4.16
CA LEU A 4 -19.86 29.81 -3.21
C LEU A 4 -20.23 28.48 -3.89
N GLY A 5 -20.74 28.53 -5.12
CA GLY A 5 -21.03 27.33 -5.92
C GLY A 5 -19.78 26.49 -6.20
N VAL A 6 -18.65 27.12 -6.53
CA VAL A 6 -17.36 26.42 -6.75
C VAL A 6 -16.84 25.80 -5.45
N VAL A 7 -16.96 26.50 -4.32
CA VAL A 7 -16.53 25.97 -3.01
C VAL A 7 -17.38 24.77 -2.63
N VAL A 8 -18.71 24.89 -2.71
CA VAL A 8 -19.65 23.81 -2.36
C VAL A 8 -19.47 22.61 -3.29
N SER A 9 -19.33 22.82 -4.61
CA SER A 9 -19.10 21.73 -5.56
C SER A 9 -17.76 21.04 -5.31
N SER A 10 -16.71 21.78 -4.98
CA SER A 10 -15.40 21.22 -4.65
C SER A 10 -15.42 20.41 -3.36
N ILE A 11 -16.14 20.87 -2.34
CA ILE A 11 -16.35 20.11 -1.09
C ILE A 11 -17.10 18.82 -1.38
N LEU A 12 -18.22 18.88 -2.12
CA LEU A 12 -19.03 17.72 -2.47
C LEU A 12 -18.24 16.71 -3.32
N ALA A 13 -17.53 17.18 -4.34
CA ALA A 13 -16.70 16.34 -5.19
C ALA A 13 -15.55 15.70 -4.41
N GLY A 14 -14.88 16.47 -3.54
CA GLY A 14 -13.84 15.97 -2.66
C GLY A 14 -14.35 14.92 -1.67
N ALA A 15 -15.48 15.19 -1.01
CA ALA A 15 -16.10 14.25 -0.08
C ALA A 15 -16.57 12.96 -0.76
N ALA A 16 -17.10 13.06 -1.98
CA ALA A 16 -17.52 11.90 -2.77
C ALA A 16 -16.36 11.02 -3.23
N THR A 17 -15.22 11.62 -3.58
CA THR A 17 -14.04 10.90 -4.12
C THR A 17 -13.05 10.47 -3.05
N ALA A 18 -13.05 11.11 -1.86
CA ALA A 18 -12.12 10.80 -0.78
C ALA A 18 -12.14 9.33 -0.33
N PRO A 19 -13.29 8.63 -0.18
CA PRO A 19 -13.29 7.21 0.15
C PRO A 19 -12.66 6.35 -0.95
N PHE A 20 -12.90 6.66 -2.22
CA PHE A 20 -12.26 5.96 -3.34
C PHE A 20 -10.74 6.14 -3.31
N ALA A 21 -10.28 7.37 -3.06
CA ALA A 21 -8.85 7.66 -2.92
C ALA A 21 -8.24 6.91 -1.72
N ALA A 22 -8.94 6.90 -0.58
CA ALA A 22 -8.50 6.20 0.63
C ALA A 22 -8.40 4.68 0.42
N MET A 23 -9.39 4.08 -0.22
CA MET A 23 -9.47 2.63 -0.41
C MET A 23 -8.56 2.11 -1.52
N HIS A 24 -8.28 2.92 -2.54
CA HIS A 24 -7.48 2.51 -3.69
C HIS A 24 -6.00 2.87 -3.55
N PHE A 25 -5.71 4.06 -3.00
CA PHE A 25 -4.35 4.57 -2.86
C PHE A 25 -3.85 4.56 -1.42
N ASN A 26 -4.63 4.06 -0.45
CA ASN A 26 -4.26 4.01 0.97
C ASN A 26 -3.85 5.38 1.52
N ARG A 27 -4.41 6.47 0.96
CA ARG A 27 -4.06 7.86 1.26
C ARG A 27 -5.28 8.77 1.25
N LEU A 28 -5.35 9.66 2.24
CA LEU A 28 -6.32 10.74 2.39
C LEU A 28 -5.60 12.09 2.41
N THR A 29 -5.91 12.95 1.44
CA THR A 29 -5.38 14.31 1.36
C THR A 29 -6.20 15.26 2.25
N THR A 30 -5.62 15.69 3.37
CA THR A 30 -6.34 16.54 4.35
C THR A 30 -6.57 17.96 3.80
N TYR A 31 -5.64 18.45 2.98
CA TYR A 31 -5.68 19.78 2.39
C TYR A 31 -6.06 19.78 0.90
N GLY A 32 -6.62 18.68 0.40
CA GLY A 32 -7.00 18.55 -1.02
C GLY A 32 -7.99 19.62 -1.48
N LEU A 33 -8.90 20.06 -0.60
CA LEU A 33 -9.84 21.15 -0.90
C LEU A 33 -9.12 22.47 -1.20
N VAL A 34 -8.12 22.82 -0.38
CA VAL A 34 -7.36 24.08 -0.53
C VAL A 34 -6.55 24.04 -1.82
N ALA A 35 -5.85 22.92 -2.07
CA ALA A 35 -5.11 22.72 -3.30
C ALA A 35 -6.03 22.84 -4.54
N ASN A 36 -7.20 22.18 -4.52
CA ASN A 36 -8.14 22.23 -5.63
C ASN A 36 -8.73 23.62 -5.85
N LEU A 37 -9.05 24.36 -4.78
CA LEU A 37 -9.65 25.69 -4.90
C LEU A 37 -8.69 26.69 -5.57
N ILE A 38 -7.38 26.49 -5.44
CA ILE A 38 -6.35 27.30 -6.10
C ILE A 38 -6.02 26.77 -7.49
N ALA A 39 -5.86 25.45 -7.64
CA ALA A 39 -5.45 24.83 -8.90
C ALA A 39 -6.54 24.89 -9.99
N MET A 40 -7.81 24.70 -9.62
CA MET A 40 -8.92 24.62 -10.58
C MET A 40 -9.14 25.91 -11.38
N PRO A 41 -9.12 27.13 -10.77
CA PRO A 41 -9.21 28.37 -11.53
C PRO A 41 -8.05 28.55 -12.52
N ILE A 42 -6.82 28.23 -12.10
CA ILE A 42 -5.64 28.33 -12.98
C ILE A 42 -5.80 27.36 -14.15
N MET A 43 -6.22 26.12 -13.87
CA MET A 43 -6.44 25.12 -14.90
C MET A 43 -7.53 25.52 -15.90
N GLY A 44 -8.66 26.03 -15.42
CA GLY A 44 -9.81 26.38 -16.26
C GLY A 44 -9.65 27.69 -17.04
N ILE A 45 -9.04 28.72 -16.44
CA ILE A 45 -8.91 30.05 -17.07
C ILE A 45 -7.67 30.13 -17.97
N LEU A 46 -6.57 29.49 -17.56
CA LEU A 46 -5.27 29.63 -18.24
C LEU A 46 -4.89 28.36 -19.00
N VAL A 47 -4.79 27.22 -18.32
CA VAL A 47 -4.16 26.02 -18.90
C VAL A 47 -5.00 25.40 -20.02
N MET A 48 -6.29 25.10 -19.77
CA MET A 48 -7.14 24.44 -20.77
C MET A 48 -7.36 25.28 -22.04
N PRO A 49 -7.68 26.59 -21.95
CA PRO A 49 -7.84 27.41 -23.14
C PRO A 49 -6.55 27.50 -23.98
N LEU A 50 -5.39 27.64 -23.33
CA LEU A 50 -4.11 27.64 -24.02
C LEU A 50 -3.80 26.30 -24.68
N GLY A 51 -4.21 25.18 -24.09
CA GLY A 51 -4.12 23.87 -24.73
C GLY A 51 -4.92 23.79 -26.05
N VAL A 52 -6.13 24.36 -26.07
CA VAL A 52 -6.94 24.45 -27.30
C VAL A 52 -6.25 25.34 -28.34
N VAL A 53 -5.76 26.52 -27.93
CA VAL A 53 -5.04 27.43 -28.83
C VAL A 53 -3.77 26.79 -29.38
N ALA A 54 -3.02 26.04 -28.55
CA ALA A 54 -1.85 25.30 -28.99
C ALA A 54 -2.20 24.26 -30.05
N GLY A 55 -3.30 23.52 -29.87
CA GLY A 55 -3.81 22.58 -30.87
C GLY A 55 -4.18 23.24 -32.20
N LEU A 56 -4.80 24.43 -32.17
CA LEU A 56 -5.13 25.20 -33.37
C LEU A 56 -3.89 25.77 -34.07
N LEU A 57 -2.84 26.13 -33.32
CA LEU A 57 -1.57 26.66 -33.85
C LEU A 57 -0.58 25.58 -34.29
N ALA A 58 -0.78 24.33 -33.87
CA ALA A 58 0.05 23.19 -34.22
C ALA A 58 0.25 22.98 -35.74
N PRO A 59 -0.79 22.99 -36.60
CA PRO A 59 -0.59 22.81 -38.05
C PRO A 59 0.24 23.90 -38.71
N PHE A 60 0.38 25.07 -38.07
CA PHE A 60 1.19 26.19 -38.56
C PHE A 60 2.61 26.20 -37.96
N GLY A 61 2.97 25.23 -37.12
CA GLY A 61 4.26 25.20 -36.41
C GLY A 61 4.38 26.24 -35.28
N LEU A 62 3.28 26.87 -34.88
CA LEU A 62 3.25 28.01 -33.95
C LEU A 62 2.77 27.63 -32.53
N ALA A 63 2.61 26.34 -32.23
CA ALA A 63 2.09 25.86 -30.95
C ALA A 63 2.86 26.39 -29.72
N ASN A 64 4.17 26.61 -29.86
CA ASN A 64 5.03 27.09 -28.78
C ASN A 64 4.56 28.42 -28.16
N LEU A 65 3.89 29.29 -28.95
CA LEU A 65 3.33 30.56 -28.45
C LEU A 65 2.27 30.36 -27.37
N ALA A 66 1.51 29.27 -27.45
CA ALA A 66 0.50 28.92 -26.45
C ALA A 66 1.03 27.93 -25.40
N LEU A 67 1.99 27.06 -25.76
CA LEU A 67 2.59 26.11 -24.83
C LEU A 67 3.43 26.78 -23.74
N TYR A 68 4.17 27.85 -24.05
CA TYR A 68 4.99 28.55 -23.06
C TYR A 68 4.15 29.14 -21.89
N PRO A 69 3.10 29.95 -22.12
CA PRO A 69 2.26 30.43 -21.02
C PRO A 69 1.48 29.28 -20.33
N MET A 70 1.18 28.20 -21.05
CA MET A 70 0.55 27.01 -20.46
C MET A 70 1.48 26.32 -19.44
N GLU A 71 2.77 26.21 -19.77
CA GLU A 71 3.81 25.69 -18.86
C GLU A 71 3.91 26.52 -17.58
N GLN A 72 3.83 27.86 -17.69
CA GLN A 72 3.83 28.73 -16.51
C GLN A 72 2.63 28.45 -15.60
N GLY A 73 1.43 28.27 -16.19
CA GLY A 73 0.23 27.88 -15.45
C GLY A 73 0.39 26.53 -14.74
N LEU A 74 0.97 25.54 -15.42
CA LEU A 74 1.26 24.22 -14.83
C LEU A 74 2.31 24.31 -13.71
N THR A 75 3.35 25.10 -13.90
CA THR A 75 4.40 25.32 -12.89
C THR A 75 3.82 25.94 -11.62
N LEU A 76 2.89 26.89 -11.75
CA LEU A 76 2.16 27.47 -10.62
C LEU A 76 1.28 26.44 -9.90
N ILE A 77 0.59 25.56 -10.64
CA ILE A 77 -0.19 24.48 -10.02
C ILE A 77 0.72 23.52 -9.26
N LEU A 78 1.87 23.18 -9.84
CA LEU A 78 2.86 22.31 -9.21
C LEU A 78 3.46 22.96 -7.97
N SER A 79 3.76 24.25 -7.97
CA SER A 79 4.29 24.92 -6.78
C SER A 79 3.28 24.89 -5.62
N VAL A 80 2.01 25.18 -5.90
CA VAL A 80 0.92 25.06 -4.91
C VAL A 80 0.83 23.63 -4.37
N ALA A 81 0.93 22.62 -5.24
CA ALA A 81 0.89 21.23 -4.81
C ALA A 81 2.07 20.87 -3.88
N HIS A 82 3.29 21.33 -4.18
CA HIS A 82 4.46 21.10 -3.33
C HIS A 82 4.31 21.78 -1.97
N GLU A 83 3.85 23.03 -1.94
CA GLU A 83 3.62 23.79 -0.71
C GLU A 83 2.58 23.10 0.19
N VAL A 84 1.43 22.73 -0.37
CA VAL A 84 0.37 22.06 0.39
C VAL A 84 0.81 20.66 0.86
N ALA A 85 1.64 19.96 0.08
CA ALA A 85 2.20 18.66 0.48
C ALA A 85 3.20 18.77 1.64
N ALA A 86 3.89 19.91 1.78
CA ALA A 86 4.81 20.17 2.88
C ALA A 86 4.10 20.45 4.21
N TRP A 87 2.78 20.69 4.19
CA TRP A 87 2.03 21.00 5.40
C TRP A 87 1.94 19.80 6.36
N PRO A 88 1.92 20.05 7.69
CA PRO A 88 1.82 18.98 8.67
C PRO A 88 0.53 18.20 8.48
N ARG A 89 0.67 16.87 8.37
CA ARG A 89 -0.45 15.94 8.16
C ARG A 89 -1.15 16.07 6.80
N ALA A 90 -0.49 16.59 5.76
CA ALA A 90 -1.08 16.74 4.43
C ALA A 90 -1.69 15.45 3.86
N VAL A 91 -1.06 14.29 4.07
CA VAL A 91 -1.52 12.99 3.56
C VAL A 91 -1.64 11.96 4.67
N ARG A 92 -2.83 11.65 5.17
CA ARG A 92 -3.01 10.54 6.12
C ARG A 92 -3.04 9.21 5.37
N MET A 93 -2.19 8.27 5.75
CA MET A 93 -2.23 6.93 5.20
C MET A 93 -3.37 6.16 5.88
N VAL A 94 -4.07 5.34 5.10
CA VAL A 94 -5.23 4.56 5.55
C VAL A 94 -4.97 3.11 5.22
N VAL A 95 -5.37 2.22 6.12
CA VAL A 95 -5.20 0.78 5.93
C VAL A 95 -5.98 0.32 4.71
N SER A 96 -5.33 -0.51 3.88
CA SER A 96 -5.97 -1.10 2.70
C SER A 96 -7.19 -1.94 3.11
N PRO A 97 -8.39 -1.65 2.58
CA PRO A 97 -9.59 -2.40 2.91
C PRO A 97 -9.62 -3.75 2.20
N ALA A 98 -10.46 -4.67 2.68
CA ALA A 98 -10.72 -5.94 2.00
C ALA A 98 -11.27 -5.70 0.56
N PRO A 99 -10.97 -6.58 -0.42
CA PRO A 99 -11.31 -6.36 -1.83
C PRO A 99 -12.79 -6.11 -2.10
N LEU A 100 -13.69 -6.66 -1.27
CA LEU A 100 -15.15 -6.53 -1.42
C LEU A 100 -15.68 -5.17 -0.94
N VAL A 101 -14.93 -4.42 -0.14
CA VAL A 101 -15.39 -3.13 0.41
C VAL A 101 -15.63 -2.12 -0.71
N MET A 102 -14.70 -2.04 -1.68
CA MET A 102 -14.78 -1.10 -2.79
C MET A 102 -16.01 -1.29 -3.70
N PRO A 103 -16.32 -2.50 -4.21
CA PRO A 103 -17.51 -2.71 -5.03
C PRO A 103 -18.81 -2.50 -4.23
N VAL A 104 -18.86 -2.90 -2.96
CA VAL A 104 -20.03 -2.65 -2.10
C VAL A 104 -20.22 -1.14 -1.87
N PHE A 105 -19.13 -0.42 -1.61
CA PHE A 105 -19.17 1.03 -1.47
C PHE A 105 -19.65 1.71 -2.75
N ALA A 106 -19.10 1.34 -3.91
CA ALA A 106 -19.49 1.90 -5.19
C ALA A 106 -20.96 1.61 -5.52
N ALA A 107 -21.43 0.37 -5.32
CA ALA A 107 -22.82 -0.01 -5.54
C ALA A 107 -23.77 0.73 -4.60
N GLY A 108 -23.39 0.87 -3.32
CA GLY A 108 -24.16 1.63 -2.34
C GLY A 108 -24.22 3.13 -2.64
N PHE A 109 -23.10 3.71 -3.10
CA PHE A 109 -23.01 5.12 -3.50
C PHE A 109 -23.87 5.40 -4.73
N VAL A 110 -23.71 4.62 -5.80
CA VAL A 110 -24.50 4.75 -7.04
C VAL A 110 -25.98 4.47 -6.78
N GLY A 111 -26.30 3.40 -6.05
CA GLY A 111 -27.67 3.06 -5.69
C GLY A 111 -28.33 4.15 -4.82
N GLY A 112 -27.56 4.74 -3.90
CA GLY A 112 -27.99 5.86 -3.08
C GLY A 112 -28.25 7.17 -3.85
N LEU A 113 -27.68 7.33 -5.04
CA LEU A 113 -27.91 8.47 -5.93
C LEU A 113 -29.10 8.25 -6.87
N ILE A 114 -29.33 7.01 -7.32
CA ILE A 114 -30.36 6.69 -8.31
C ILE A 114 -31.74 6.51 -7.65
N TRP A 115 -31.82 5.83 -6.51
CA TRP A 115 -33.11 5.49 -5.89
C TRP A 115 -33.58 6.56 -4.89
N ASN A 116 -34.87 6.88 -4.96
CA ASN A 116 -35.57 7.74 -4.00
C ASN A 116 -36.45 6.90 -3.05
N GLY A 117 -36.70 7.44 -1.85
CA GLY A 117 -37.55 6.80 -0.83
C GLY A 117 -36.82 5.75 0.03
N PRO A 118 -37.56 4.86 0.73
CA PRO A 118 -36.98 3.92 1.69
C PRO A 118 -36.02 2.91 1.05
N MET A 119 -36.16 2.64 -0.26
CA MET A 119 -35.24 1.77 -1.00
C MET A 119 -33.80 2.31 -1.00
N ARG A 120 -33.60 3.62 -0.83
CA ARG A 120 -32.28 4.23 -0.69
C ARG A 120 -31.51 3.67 0.52
N ALA A 121 -32.21 3.34 1.60
CA ALA A 121 -31.60 2.75 2.79
C ALA A 121 -31.01 1.36 2.51
N ALA A 122 -31.63 0.58 1.61
CA ALA A 122 -31.13 -0.75 1.22
C ALA A 122 -29.75 -0.70 0.55
N PHE A 123 -29.36 0.43 -0.05
CA PHE A 123 -28.05 0.65 -0.65
C PHE A 123 -27.08 1.35 0.31
N LEU A 124 -27.55 2.34 1.06
CA LEU A 124 -26.70 3.11 1.99
C LEU A 124 -26.30 2.32 3.24
N LEU A 125 -27.15 1.40 3.74
CA LEU A 125 -26.82 0.59 4.92
C LEU A 125 -25.62 -0.34 4.66
N PRO A 126 -25.61 -1.18 3.59
CA PRO A 126 -24.43 -1.99 3.25
C PRO A 126 -23.18 -1.15 3.00
N MET A 127 -23.32 0.04 2.38
CA MET A 127 -22.21 0.97 2.19
C MET A 127 -21.60 1.41 3.52
N GLY A 128 -22.43 1.81 4.48
CA GLY A 128 -21.99 2.22 5.81
C GLY A 128 -21.34 1.07 6.59
N VAL A 129 -21.90 -0.14 6.50
CA VAL A 129 -21.33 -1.35 7.11
C VAL A 129 -19.99 -1.72 6.49
N ALA A 130 -19.86 -1.62 5.16
CA ALA A 130 -18.60 -1.88 4.47
C ALA A 130 -17.49 -0.91 4.90
N LEU A 131 -17.82 0.38 5.03
CA LEU A 131 -16.93 1.40 5.58
C LEU A 131 -16.56 1.16 7.05
N TRP A 132 -17.48 0.62 7.85
CA TRP A 132 -17.22 0.30 9.25
C TRP A 132 -16.28 -0.90 9.40
N ILE A 133 -16.50 -1.94 8.59
CA ILE A 133 -15.69 -3.16 8.61
C ILE A 133 -14.30 -2.91 8.01
N SER A 134 -14.16 -1.99 7.05
CA SER A 134 -12.87 -1.69 6.43
C SER A 134 -11.83 -1.19 7.42
N GLY A 135 -12.25 -0.42 8.43
CA GLY A 135 -11.37 0.00 9.54
C GLY A 135 -10.89 -1.15 10.44
N GLN A 136 -11.46 -2.35 10.28
CA GLN A 136 -11.18 -3.55 11.07
C GLN A 136 -10.55 -4.67 10.22
N SER A 137 -10.16 -4.40 8.97
CA SER A 137 -9.59 -5.42 8.10
C SER A 137 -8.34 -6.05 8.74
N PRO A 138 -8.28 -7.39 8.83
CA PRO A 138 -7.15 -8.08 9.44
C PRO A 138 -5.89 -7.85 8.60
N ARG A 139 -4.87 -7.30 9.24
CA ARG A 139 -3.56 -7.08 8.62
C ARG A 139 -2.73 -8.35 8.71
N PRO A 140 -1.90 -8.68 7.69
CA PRO A 140 -0.96 -9.77 7.79
C PRO A 140 0.11 -9.47 8.83
N ASP A 141 0.33 -10.42 9.73
CA ASP A 141 1.28 -10.32 10.83
C ASP A 141 2.72 -10.34 10.34
N ILE A 142 2.98 -11.10 9.26
CA ILE A 142 4.30 -11.20 8.63
C ILE A 142 4.13 -11.01 7.12
N LEU A 143 4.97 -10.14 6.54
CA LEU A 143 5.13 -10.00 5.10
C LEU A 143 6.55 -10.38 4.71
N ILE A 144 6.68 -11.18 3.66
CA ILE A 144 7.96 -11.64 3.12
C ILE A 144 8.08 -11.09 1.71
N ALA A 145 9.17 -10.36 1.45
CA ALA A 145 9.46 -9.86 0.11
C ALA A 145 9.70 -11.02 -0.89
N PRO A 146 9.41 -10.87 -2.18
CA PRO A 146 9.59 -11.94 -3.17
C PRO A 146 11.02 -12.51 -3.26
N SER A 147 12.02 -11.73 -2.83
CA SER A 147 13.43 -12.13 -2.79
C SER A 147 13.81 -12.91 -1.52
N ALA A 148 12.92 -13.00 -0.54
CA ALA A 148 13.16 -13.42 0.84
C ALA A 148 14.19 -12.57 1.63
N ARG A 149 14.84 -11.58 1.01
CA ARG A 149 15.91 -10.78 1.66
C ARG A 149 15.37 -9.77 2.67
N LEU A 150 14.06 -9.59 2.74
CA LEU A 150 13.43 -8.69 3.68
C LEU A 150 12.12 -9.30 4.20
N VAL A 151 11.93 -9.21 5.51
CA VAL A 151 10.74 -9.67 6.22
C VAL A 151 10.22 -8.53 7.09
N GLY A 152 8.94 -8.22 7.01
CA GLY A 152 8.29 -7.21 7.84
C GLY A 152 7.31 -7.86 8.82
N VAL A 153 7.59 -7.76 10.11
CA VAL A 153 6.76 -8.34 11.18
C VAL A 153 6.01 -7.22 11.91
N MET A 154 4.74 -7.46 12.24
CA MET A 154 3.93 -6.55 13.06
C MET A 154 4.33 -6.65 14.53
N ASP A 155 4.66 -5.52 15.14
CA ASP A 155 4.92 -5.43 16.57
C ASP A 155 3.62 -5.42 17.40
N ALA A 156 3.76 -5.41 18.72
CA ALA A 156 2.62 -5.36 19.65
C ALA A 156 1.83 -4.03 19.58
N ALA A 157 2.45 -2.95 19.07
CA ALA A 157 1.80 -1.66 18.85
C ALA A 157 1.02 -1.63 17.52
N GLY A 158 1.10 -2.68 16.70
CA GLY A 158 0.45 -2.77 15.41
C GLY A 158 1.17 -1.97 14.32
N LEU A 159 2.49 -1.80 14.43
CA LEU A 159 3.38 -1.18 13.46
C LEU A 159 4.31 -2.24 12.84
N ARG A 160 4.60 -2.12 11.55
CA ARG A 160 5.48 -3.08 10.87
C ARG A 160 6.95 -2.74 11.06
N VAL A 161 7.75 -3.75 11.38
CA VAL A 161 9.19 -3.65 11.59
C VAL A 161 9.89 -4.52 10.54
N PRO A 162 10.55 -3.91 9.53
CA PRO A 162 11.37 -4.64 8.57
C PRO A 162 12.64 -5.19 9.24
N SER A 163 13.09 -6.38 8.84
CA SER A 163 14.28 -7.03 9.39
C SER A 163 15.57 -6.24 9.16
N HIS A 164 15.63 -5.46 8.09
CA HIS A 164 16.80 -4.63 7.79
C HIS A 164 16.44 -3.19 7.42
N ALA A 165 17.31 -2.27 7.86
CA ALA A 165 17.21 -0.84 7.59
C ALA A 165 17.52 -0.42 6.15
N ARG A 166 18.01 -1.34 5.31
CA ARG A 166 18.41 -1.09 3.92
C ARG A 166 18.05 -2.26 3.01
N GLY A 167 17.81 -1.93 1.74
CA GLY A 167 17.48 -2.89 0.68
C GLY A 167 15.98 -2.96 0.43
N GLU A 168 15.61 -3.07 -0.85
CA GLU A 168 14.21 -3.19 -1.29
C GLU A 168 13.29 -2.08 -0.77
N ARG A 169 13.81 -0.85 -0.74
CA ARG A 169 13.11 0.33 -0.21
C ARG A 169 11.69 0.47 -0.76
N PHE A 170 11.50 0.28 -2.05
CA PHE A 170 10.18 0.35 -2.68
C PHE A 170 9.17 -0.63 -2.06
N VAL A 171 9.61 -1.85 -1.71
CA VAL A 171 8.75 -2.86 -1.09
C VAL A 171 8.37 -2.43 0.33
N VAL A 172 9.32 -1.90 1.10
CA VAL A 172 9.06 -1.41 2.46
C VAL A 172 8.16 -0.19 2.47
N ASP A 173 8.45 0.78 1.61
CA ASP A 173 7.66 2.00 1.48
C ASP A 173 6.19 1.63 1.19
N LEU A 174 5.95 0.65 0.32
CA LEU A 174 4.62 0.13 0.02
C LEU A 174 3.96 -0.56 1.24
N TRP A 175 4.71 -1.35 2.02
CA TRP A 175 4.18 -1.98 3.23
C TRP A 175 3.78 -0.94 4.28
N LEU A 176 4.67 0.00 4.60
CA LEU A 176 4.43 1.05 5.58
C LEU A 176 3.26 1.94 5.14
N GLU A 177 3.20 2.29 3.85
CA GLU A 177 2.08 3.02 3.27
C GLU A 177 0.74 2.27 3.46
N ASN A 178 0.70 0.98 3.14
CA ASN A 178 -0.49 0.15 3.31
C ASN A 178 -0.89 -0.06 4.77
N ASP A 179 0.07 0.01 5.70
CA ASP A 179 -0.18 -0.10 7.14
C ASP A 179 -0.58 1.24 7.78
N GLY A 180 -0.54 2.35 7.04
CA GLY A 180 -0.86 3.67 7.60
C GLY A 180 0.34 4.40 8.23
N ASP A 181 1.56 3.88 8.06
CA ASP A 181 2.78 4.34 8.72
C ASP A 181 3.59 5.27 7.82
N ARG A 182 4.09 6.38 8.40
CA ARG A 182 4.91 7.39 7.71
C ARG A 182 6.40 7.25 7.98
N ALA A 183 6.81 6.32 8.84
CA ALA A 183 8.21 6.09 9.12
C ALA A 183 8.97 5.76 7.83
N THR A 184 10.21 6.21 7.76
CA THR A 184 11.14 5.74 6.75
C THR A 184 11.59 4.31 7.08
N GLN A 185 12.05 3.55 6.09
CA GLN A 185 12.57 2.19 6.33
C GLN A 185 13.60 2.12 7.48
N PRO A 186 14.59 3.02 7.60
CA PRO A 186 15.53 3.00 8.73
C PRO A 186 14.85 3.24 10.09
N GLU A 187 13.90 4.17 10.17
CA GLU A 187 13.15 4.45 11.41
C GLU A 187 12.27 3.26 11.80
N ALA A 188 11.61 2.64 10.84
CA ALA A 188 10.80 1.44 11.06
C ALA A 188 11.67 0.25 11.50
N ALA A 189 12.84 0.04 10.88
CA ALA A 189 13.77 -1.03 11.23
C ALA A 189 14.42 -0.85 12.61
N ALA A 190 14.51 0.38 13.11
CA ALA A 190 15.08 0.69 14.41
C ALA A 190 14.15 0.35 15.60
N ARG A 191 12.89 -0.03 15.33
CA ARG A 191 11.93 -0.43 16.38
C ARG A 191 12.40 -1.73 17.04
N PRO A 192 12.31 -1.84 18.38
CA PRO A 192 12.81 -3.00 19.12
C PRO A 192 11.90 -4.22 18.89
N LEU A 193 12.23 -5.05 17.90
CA LEU A 193 11.54 -6.31 17.63
C LEU A 193 12.53 -7.42 17.23
N TRP A 194 13.36 -7.14 16.22
CA TRP A 194 14.36 -8.08 15.73
C TRP A 194 15.57 -8.12 16.65
N GLN A 195 15.98 -9.32 17.04
CA GLN A 195 17.17 -9.59 17.83
C GLN A 195 18.16 -10.39 16.99
N ALA A 196 19.44 -10.06 17.06
CA ALA A 196 20.47 -10.81 16.34
C ALA A 196 20.58 -12.23 16.90
N GLU A 197 20.59 -13.24 16.02
CA GLU A 197 20.70 -14.65 16.39
C GLU A 197 21.52 -15.39 15.32
N GLY A 198 22.77 -15.71 15.66
CA GLY A 198 23.74 -16.27 14.72
C GLY A 198 24.05 -15.31 13.56
N ALA A 199 24.06 -15.85 12.35
CA ALA A 199 24.17 -15.12 11.09
C ALA A 199 22.83 -14.49 10.63
N GLY A 200 21.77 -14.62 11.43
CA GLY A 200 20.43 -14.09 11.15
C GLY A 200 19.88 -13.23 12.28
N GLN A 201 18.56 -13.11 12.30
CA GLN A 201 17.79 -12.38 13.30
C GLN A 201 16.50 -13.12 13.62
N ALA A 202 16.03 -13.00 14.85
CA ALA A 202 14.76 -13.56 15.28
C ALA A 202 13.83 -12.51 15.89
N ALA A 203 12.53 -12.76 15.78
CA ALA A 203 11.48 -11.97 16.39
C ALA A 203 10.38 -12.90 16.91
N THR A 204 9.65 -12.45 17.94
CA THR A 204 8.48 -13.16 18.45
C THR A 204 7.24 -12.31 18.21
N VAL A 205 6.23 -12.89 17.58
CA VAL A 205 4.97 -12.22 17.25
C VAL A 205 3.80 -13.15 17.58
N LYS A 206 2.85 -12.68 18.40
CA LYS A 206 1.67 -13.47 18.83
C LYS A 206 1.99 -14.87 19.39
N GLY A 207 3.16 -15.04 20.00
CA GLY A 207 3.62 -16.33 20.55
C GLY A 207 4.36 -17.22 19.55
N TYR A 208 4.43 -16.85 18.26
CA TYR A 208 5.22 -17.53 17.24
C TYR A 208 6.62 -16.93 17.16
N ARG A 209 7.64 -17.78 17.07
CA ARG A 209 9.03 -17.37 16.83
C ARG A 209 9.34 -17.43 15.35
N VAL A 210 9.82 -16.31 14.82
CA VAL A 210 10.19 -16.12 13.42
C VAL A 210 11.70 -15.90 13.36
N TRP A 211 12.39 -16.63 12.49
CA TRP A 211 13.80 -16.43 12.21
C TRP A 211 14.00 -16.03 10.75
N HIS A 212 14.87 -15.04 10.51
CA HIS A 212 15.22 -14.55 9.19
C HIS A 212 16.74 -14.48 9.01
N GLY A 213 17.23 -15.05 7.90
CA GLY A 213 18.64 -15.03 7.53
C GLY A 213 18.85 -14.73 6.05
N ARG A 214 20.04 -14.25 5.70
CA ARG A 214 20.41 -13.91 4.32
C ARG A 214 21.74 -14.52 3.92
N GLY A 215 21.80 -14.97 2.67
CA GLY A 215 23.02 -15.53 2.09
C GLY A 215 23.36 -16.92 2.62
N GLU A 216 24.37 -17.53 2.01
CA GLU A 216 24.76 -18.92 2.30
C GLU A 216 25.33 -19.11 3.71
N ALA A 217 25.93 -18.06 4.29
CA ALA A 217 26.46 -18.11 5.65
C ALA A 217 25.37 -18.36 6.71
N ALA A 218 24.11 -18.03 6.40
CA ALA A 218 22.99 -18.21 7.30
C ALA A 218 22.31 -19.59 7.17
N LEU A 219 22.77 -20.46 6.25
CA LEU A 219 22.14 -21.75 5.95
C LEU A 219 22.15 -22.70 7.17
N ALA A 220 23.31 -22.85 7.81
CA ALA A 220 23.46 -23.72 8.97
C ALA A 220 22.57 -23.26 10.14
N ASP A 221 22.57 -21.96 10.41
CA ASP A 221 21.75 -21.36 11.45
C ASP A 221 20.26 -21.51 11.13
N ALA A 222 19.84 -21.33 9.87
CA ALA A 222 18.45 -21.52 9.44
C ALA A 222 17.95 -22.94 9.69
N LEU A 223 18.76 -23.95 9.36
CA LEU A 223 18.41 -25.35 9.59
C LEU A 223 18.29 -25.67 11.08
N SER A 224 19.20 -25.14 11.90
CA SER A 224 19.15 -25.30 13.36
C SER A 224 17.97 -24.54 14.01
N ALA A 225 17.66 -23.35 13.49
CA ALA A 225 16.59 -22.50 13.99
C ALA A 225 15.22 -23.17 13.84
N CYS A 226 15.06 -24.06 12.86
CA CYS A 226 13.83 -24.82 12.64
C CYS A 226 13.45 -25.74 13.81
N GLY A 227 14.37 -26.03 14.74
CA GLY A 227 14.07 -26.75 15.98
C GLY A 227 13.47 -25.87 17.09
N ALA A 228 13.63 -24.55 17.00
CA ALA A 228 13.19 -23.60 18.04
C ALA A 228 12.22 -22.51 17.52
N ALA A 229 12.19 -22.29 16.21
CA ALA A 229 11.35 -21.30 15.53
C ALA A 229 10.23 -21.99 14.76
N ASP A 230 9.05 -21.36 14.76
CA ASP A 230 7.88 -21.85 14.04
C ASP A 230 7.93 -21.49 12.55
N VAL A 231 8.54 -20.34 12.22
CA VAL A 231 8.70 -19.84 10.85
C VAL A 231 10.16 -19.48 10.61
N VAL A 232 10.76 -20.06 9.58
CA VAL A 232 12.16 -19.80 9.19
C VAL A 232 12.19 -19.31 7.75
N ILE A 233 12.82 -18.16 7.53
CA ILE A 233 12.89 -17.52 6.22
C ILE A 233 14.35 -17.31 5.86
N LEU A 234 14.78 -17.94 4.76
CA LEU A 234 16.16 -17.89 4.30
C LEU A 234 16.23 -17.27 2.91
N ALA A 235 16.98 -16.17 2.79
CA ALA A 235 17.30 -15.56 1.49
C ALA A 235 18.51 -16.21 0.82
N ALA A 236 18.46 -17.53 0.71
CA ALA A 236 19.39 -18.38 -0.01
C ALA A 236 18.64 -19.64 -0.47
N ARG A 237 19.24 -20.40 -1.39
CA ARG A 237 18.64 -21.66 -1.85
C ARG A 237 19.06 -22.78 -0.92
N LEU A 238 18.10 -23.56 -0.45
CA LEU A 238 18.36 -24.78 0.27
C LEU A 238 18.82 -25.86 -0.73
N ASN A 239 19.80 -26.68 -0.35
CA ASN A 239 20.13 -27.84 -1.17
C ASN A 239 18.99 -28.87 -1.09
N PRO A 240 18.63 -29.56 -2.18
CA PRO A 240 17.56 -30.55 -2.16
C PRO A 240 17.80 -31.73 -1.20
N SER A 241 19.05 -31.95 -0.78
CA SER A 241 19.45 -32.96 0.20
C SER A 241 19.15 -32.55 1.64
N ASP A 242 19.00 -31.25 1.90
CA ASP A 242 18.76 -30.73 3.23
C ASP A 242 17.25 -30.75 3.48
N SER A 243 16.81 -31.47 4.50
CA SER A 243 15.43 -31.39 4.97
C SER A 243 15.38 -30.35 6.10
N PRO A 244 14.68 -29.22 5.93
CA PRO A 244 14.35 -28.39 7.08
C PRO A 244 13.51 -29.24 8.05
N GLY A 245 13.65 -28.97 9.35
CA GLY A 245 12.89 -29.65 10.42
C GLY A 245 11.38 -29.39 10.36
N PRO A 246 10.63 -29.57 11.47
CA PRO A 246 9.16 -29.51 11.48
C PRO A 246 8.55 -28.09 11.35
N CYS A 247 9.36 -27.05 11.11
CA CYS A 247 8.91 -25.66 11.02
C CYS A 247 8.39 -25.29 9.63
N LEU A 248 7.68 -24.16 9.54
CA LEU A 248 7.33 -23.54 8.27
C LEU A 248 8.56 -22.84 7.68
N PHE A 249 9.21 -23.48 6.70
CA PHE A 249 10.43 -22.98 6.07
C PHE A 249 10.16 -22.34 4.71
N PHE A 250 10.71 -21.16 4.46
CA PHE A 250 10.71 -20.49 3.16
C PHE A 250 12.14 -20.21 2.70
N ASP A 251 12.51 -20.76 1.55
CA ASP A 251 13.79 -20.50 0.90
C ASP A 251 13.64 -19.63 -0.36
N ALA A 252 14.75 -19.28 -1.00
CA ALA A 252 14.72 -18.48 -2.23
C ALA A 252 14.01 -19.19 -3.42
N ARG A 253 13.96 -20.53 -3.46
CA ARG A 253 13.25 -21.29 -4.50
C ARG A 253 11.74 -21.28 -4.27
N ASP A 254 11.31 -21.41 -3.03
CA ASP A 254 9.91 -21.30 -2.63
C ASP A 254 9.38 -19.90 -2.94
N MET A 255 10.16 -18.87 -2.59
CA MET A 255 9.79 -17.48 -2.86
C MET A 255 9.78 -17.15 -4.36
N ALA A 256 10.65 -17.76 -5.18
CA ALA A 256 10.58 -17.63 -6.64
C ALA A 256 9.26 -18.18 -7.23
N ARG A 257 8.68 -19.22 -6.58
CA ARG A 257 7.40 -19.84 -6.97
C ARG A 257 6.20 -19.09 -6.39
N ALA A 258 6.25 -18.70 -5.12
CA ALA A 258 5.15 -18.05 -4.41
C ALA A 258 5.03 -16.54 -4.72
N GLY A 259 6.14 -15.88 -5.03
CA GLY A 259 6.22 -14.42 -5.06
C GLY A 259 6.26 -13.84 -3.64
N ALA A 260 5.64 -12.67 -3.42
CA ALA A 260 5.49 -12.14 -2.07
C ALA A 260 4.54 -13.04 -1.25
N VAL A 261 4.83 -13.21 0.03
CA VAL A 261 4.06 -14.06 0.94
C VAL A 261 3.58 -13.23 2.13
N ALA A 262 2.32 -13.43 2.50
CA ALA A 262 1.70 -12.86 3.69
C ALA A 262 1.28 -14.01 4.63
N LEU A 263 1.61 -13.87 5.90
CA LEU A 263 1.24 -14.82 6.95
C LEU A 263 0.30 -14.16 7.94
N HIS A 264 -0.82 -14.84 8.23
CA HIS A 264 -1.76 -14.47 9.28
C HIS A 264 -1.65 -15.49 10.40
N LEU A 265 -1.24 -15.01 11.57
CA LEU A 265 -1.04 -15.83 12.75
C LEU A 265 -2.33 -15.83 13.59
N PRO A 266 -2.79 -17.00 14.04
CA PRO A 266 -3.93 -17.09 14.92
C PRO A 266 -3.63 -16.38 16.25
N GLN A 267 -4.67 -15.88 16.89
CA GLN A 267 -4.53 -15.28 18.22
C GLN A 267 -4.20 -16.35 19.25
N GLY A 268 -3.24 -16.06 20.14
CA GLY A 268 -2.89 -16.93 21.25
C GLY A 268 -1.88 -18.04 20.95
N GLY A 269 -1.21 -18.03 19.79
CA GLY A 269 -0.10 -18.95 19.50
C GLY A 269 -0.52 -20.39 19.19
N ILE A 270 -1.81 -20.65 19.01
CA ILE A 270 -2.35 -22.00 18.79
C ILE A 270 -3.24 -21.97 17.55
N GLY A 271 -2.85 -22.75 16.53
CA GLY A 271 -3.65 -22.93 15.31
C GLY A 271 -2.80 -22.91 14.02
N PRO A 272 -3.42 -23.20 12.87
CA PRO A 272 -2.75 -23.16 11.58
C PRO A 272 -2.43 -21.73 11.17
N ILE A 273 -1.23 -21.51 10.63
CA ILE A 273 -0.82 -20.25 10.01
C ILE A 273 -1.49 -20.17 8.63
N ALA A 274 -2.28 -19.12 8.39
CA ALA A 274 -2.86 -18.90 7.06
C ALA A 274 -1.84 -18.18 6.17
N ILE A 275 -1.61 -18.74 4.98
CA ILE A 275 -0.58 -18.30 4.03
C ILE A 275 -1.25 -17.79 2.77
N GLU A 276 -1.00 -16.53 2.42
CA GLU A 276 -1.41 -15.94 1.16
C GLU A 276 -0.19 -15.62 0.30
N THR A 277 -0.24 -15.93 -0.99
CA THR A 277 0.87 -15.69 -1.92
C THR A 277 0.42 -14.79 -3.07
N SER A 278 1.31 -13.91 -3.54
CA SER A 278 0.98 -13.02 -4.64
C SER A 278 0.67 -13.77 -5.94
N ARG A 279 1.29 -14.94 -6.17
CA ARG A 279 0.97 -15.77 -7.34
C ARG A 279 -0.41 -16.40 -7.25
N ALA A 280 -0.85 -16.83 -6.06
CA ALA A 280 -2.20 -17.36 -5.88
C ALA A 280 -3.26 -16.27 -6.09
N SER A 281 -3.01 -15.03 -5.65
CA SER A 281 -3.96 -13.92 -5.80
C SER A 281 -3.98 -13.31 -7.21
N GLN A 282 -2.83 -13.22 -7.89
CA GLN A 282 -2.73 -12.64 -9.24
C GLN A 282 -3.01 -13.64 -10.37
N GLY A 283 -2.92 -14.94 -10.08
CA GLY A 283 -3.00 -16.02 -11.05
C GLY A 283 -1.75 -16.12 -11.96
N ALA A 284 -1.76 -17.10 -12.87
CA ALA A 284 -0.73 -17.25 -13.88
C ALA A 284 -1.00 -16.29 -15.05
N ARG A 285 -0.34 -15.13 -15.07
CA ARG A 285 -0.45 -14.15 -16.14
C ARG A 285 0.59 -14.43 -17.23
N LEU A 286 0.24 -14.19 -18.50
CA LEU A 286 1.16 -14.46 -19.64
C LEU A 286 2.46 -13.65 -19.58
N TRP A 287 2.43 -12.48 -18.92
CA TRP A 287 3.60 -11.60 -18.73
C TRP A 287 4.27 -11.78 -17.37
N SER A 288 3.72 -12.58 -16.45
CA SER A 288 4.47 -12.98 -15.26
C SER A 288 5.34 -14.17 -15.66
N GLY A 289 6.67 -13.97 -15.69
CA GLY A 289 7.61 -15.00 -16.15
C GLY A 289 7.30 -16.37 -15.53
N ARG A 290 7.25 -17.40 -16.38
CA ARG A 290 7.20 -18.80 -15.93
C ARG A 290 8.38 -19.02 -14.99
N SER A 291 8.11 -19.46 -13.76
CA SER A 291 9.16 -19.92 -12.85
C SER A 291 9.91 -21.04 -13.57
N ARG A 292 11.19 -20.82 -13.87
CA ARG A 292 12.13 -21.88 -14.26
C ARG A 292 12.74 -22.47 -13.00
#